data_AF-A0A522MB81-F1
#
_entry.id   AF-A0A522MB81-F1
#
_cell.length_a   1.000
_cell.length_b   1.000
_cell.length_c   1.000
_cell.angle_alpha   90.00
_cell.angle_beta   90.00
_cell.angle_gamma   90.00
#
_symmetry.space_group_name_H-M   'P 1'
#
loop_
_entity.id
_entity.type
_entity.pdbx_description
1 polymer ?
#
loop_
_entity_poly.entity_id
_entity_poly.type
_entity_poly.pdbx_seq_one_letter_code
_entity_poly.pdbx_strand_id
1 'polypeptide(L)'
;MLSSEFRIVRTGESFEDGQSKGIYQGNGYGYVPDIRCDEGLARRGTMGCVYPEAPAIFSGISASDPLVKESAVHIREAQASGKPGMFVARDDGSILPDSSASPLSRTRDGALITENRKAARKQYVEQYAEEPVCEVTVDPDEPPGPCNCDEYPFASTNEGASRAAFSVKRIDSADNQQAGTRLGNFYTSQRVLDRDPFYVTITD
;
A
#
# COMPACT_ATOMS: atom_id res chain seq x y z
N MET A 1 21.73 23.00 1.10
CA MET A 1 20.69 22.65 2.10
C MET A 1 19.57 23.65 1.89
N LEU A 2 18.47 23.24 1.26
CA LEU A 2 17.31 24.10 1.07
C LEU A 2 16.51 24.07 2.39
N SER A 3 16.36 25.21 3.05
CA SER A 3 15.48 25.32 4.23
C SER A 3 14.15 25.92 3.79
N SER A 4 13.06 25.20 4.06
CA SER A 4 11.71 25.71 3.88
C SER A 4 11.25 26.37 5.19
N GLU A 5 10.81 27.63 5.14
CA GLU A 5 10.23 28.35 6.28
C GLU A 5 8.72 28.54 6.04
N PHE A 6 7.90 28.22 7.03
CA PHE A 6 6.46 28.50 7.00
C PHE A 6 6.18 29.76 7.82
N ARG A 7 5.59 30.77 7.17
CA ARG A 7 5.15 32.02 7.79
C ARG A 7 3.63 32.04 7.84
N ILE A 8 3.07 32.30 9.01
CA ILE A 8 1.62 32.40 9.21
C ILE A 8 1.30 33.86 9.52
N VAL A 9 0.30 34.39 8.82
CA VAL A 9 -0.26 35.74 9.03
C VAL A 9 -1.78 35.64 9.02
N ARG A 10 -2.46 36.53 9.75
CA ARG A 10 -3.91 36.66 9.68
C ARG A 10 -4.33 37.03 8.26
N THR A 11 -5.49 36.53 7.84
CA THR A 11 -6.07 36.84 6.54
C THR A 11 -6.11 38.34 6.30
N GLY A 12 -5.50 38.79 5.20
CA GLY A 12 -5.42 40.20 4.82
C GLY A 12 -4.15 40.93 5.26
N GLU A 13 -3.27 40.30 6.04
CA GLU A 13 -1.96 40.86 6.41
C GLU A 13 -0.81 40.36 5.52
N SER A 14 0.28 41.12 5.48
CA SER A 14 1.47 40.84 4.65
C SER A 14 2.32 39.71 5.24
N PHE A 15 2.78 38.77 4.41
CA PHE A 15 3.72 37.71 4.79
C PHE A 15 5.15 38.21 5.09
N GLU A 16 5.49 39.45 4.70
CA GLU A 16 6.82 40.02 4.93
C GLU A 16 6.90 40.79 6.25
N ASP A 17 5.85 41.52 6.62
CA ASP A 17 5.88 42.50 7.71
C ASP A 17 4.53 42.66 8.44
N GLY A 18 3.56 41.77 8.23
CA GLY A 18 2.28 41.77 8.94
C GLY A 18 2.47 41.75 10.46
N GLN A 19 1.65 42.49 11.21
CA GLN A 19 1.77 42.55 12.67
C GLN A 19 1.50 41.21 13.34
N SER A 20 0.70 40.35 12.69
CA SER A 20 0.46 38.97 13.11
C SER A 20 1.52 37.98 12.62
N LYS A 21 2.56 38.41 11.91
CA LYS A 21 3.64 37.56 11.40
C LYS A 21 4.36 36.91 12.58
N GLY A 22 4.09 35.63 12.78
CA GLY A 22 4.79 34.77 13.73
C GLY A 22 5.63 33.73 13.01
N ILE A 23 6.77 33.38 13.60
CA ILE A 23 7.48 32.14 13.28
C ILE A 23 6.77 31.04 14.06
N TYR A 24 6.25 30.03 13.36
CA TYR A 24 5.62 28.91 14.03
C TYR A 24 6.68 28.05 14.74
N GLN A 25 6.71 28.09 16.07
CA GLN A 25 7.57 27.24 16.91
C GLN A 25 6.76 26.25 17.77
N GLY A 26 5.68 25.69 17.19
CA GLY A 26 5.06 24.47 17.70
C GLY A 26 4.67 24.48 19.18
N ASN A 27 3.62 25.22 19.54
CA ASN A 27 2.73 24.86 20.66
C ASN A 27 1.45 25.72 20.59
N GLY A 28 0.51 25.31 19.74
CA GLY A 28 -0.83 25.90 19.68
C GLY A 28 -1.44 25.89 18.28
N TYR A 29 -2.37 24.94 18.07
CA TYR A 29 -3.42 24.94 17.04
C TYR A 29 -3.03 25.04 15.55
N GLY A 30 -1.89 24.47 15.13
CA GLY A 30 -1.65 24.28 13.70
C GLY A 30 -0.43 23.42 13.41
N TYR A 31 -0.57 22.10 13.38
CA TYR A 31 0.47 21.18 12.91
C TYR A 31 0.96 21.64 11.52
N VAL A 32 2.26 21.99 11.42
CA VAL A 32 2.92 22.22 10.13
C VAL A 32 3.46 20.87 9.70
N PRO A 33 2.90 20.27 8.64
CA PRO A 33 3.31 18.94 8.23
C PRO A 33 4.70 18.96 7.61
N ASP A 34 5.52 17.98 7.98
CA ASP A 34 6.75 17.69 7.25
C ASP A 34 6.42 17.29 5.82
N ILE A 35 7.17 17.80 4.85
CA ILE A 35 7.03 17.44 3.44
C ILE A 35 8.33 16.78 2.99
N ARG A 36 8.23 15.52 2.55
CA ARG A 36 9.34 14.79 1.94
C ARG A 36 9.19 14.84 0.42
N CYS A 37 10.15 15.44 -0.27
CA CYS A 37 10.24 15.40 -1.72
C CYS A 37 11.31 14.40 -2.15
N ASP A 38 10.95 13.42 -2.98
CA ASP A 38 11.91 12.46 -3.49
C ASP A 38 12.13 12.63 -4.99
N GLU A 39 13.37 12.46 -5.43
CA GLU A 39 13.74 12.43 -6.84
C GLU A 39 14.33 11.05 -7.17
N GLY A 40 13.66 10.30 -8.05
CA GLY A 40 14.10 8.98 -8.49
C GLY A 40 14.03 7.85 -7.45
N LEU A 41 13.65 8.13 -6.20
CA LEU A 41 13.65 7.13 -5.10
C LEU A 41 12.48 6.14 -5.20
N ALA A 42 11.25 6.63 -5.38
CA ALA A 42 10.06 5.77 -5.48
C ALA A 42 10.12 4.89 -6.74
N ARG A 43 10.45 5.51 -7.88
CA ARG A 43 10.74 4.86 -9.16
C ARG A 43 11.75 5.72 -9.93
N ARG A 44 12.68 5.08 -10.63
CA ARG A 44 13.67 5.80 -11.46
C ARG A 44 12.95 6.73 -12.44
N GLY A 45 13.37 7.99 -12.48
CA GLY A 45 12.81 9.00 -13.38
C GLY A 45 11.51 9.66 -12.90
N THR A 46 11.06 9.42 -11.66
CA THR A 46 9.89 10.10 -11.09
C THR A 46 10.27 11.06 -9.97
N MET A 47 9.58 12.20 -9.88
CA MET A 47 9.73 13.19 -8.81
C MET A 47 8.36 13.50 -8.19
N GLY A 48 8.35 13.93 -6.94
CA GLY A 48 7.12 14.29 -6.23
C GLY A 48 7.35 14.41 -4.73
N CYS A 49 6.35 14.94 -4.03
CA CYS A 49 6.41 15.14 -2.58
C CYS A 49 5.23 14.45 -1.88
N VAL A 50 5.45 14.04 -0.64
CA VAL A 50 4.46 13.40 0.24
C VAL A 50 4.55 13.98 1.65
N TYR A 51 3.47 13.81 2.41
CA TYR A 51 3.45 14.00 3.85
C TYR A 51 3.83 12.67 4.50
N PRO A 52 5.07 12.48 5.00
CA PRO A 52 5.53 11.17 5.47
C PRO A 52 4.81 10.71 6.74
N GLU A 53 4.21 11.63 7.50
CA GLU A 53 3.38 11.31 8.67
C GLU A 53 1.95 10.92 8.32
N ALA A 54 1.49 11.22 7.10
CA ALA A 54 0.21 10.72 6.63
C ALA A 54 0.35 9.24 6.23
N PRO A 55 -0.53 8.34 6.69
CA PRO A 55 -0.41 6.93 6.35
C PRO A 55 -0.64 6.73 4.84
N ALA A 56 0.27 6.01 4.19
CA ALA A 56 0.06 5.56 2.82
C ALA A 56 -0.97 4.41 2.82
N ILE A 57 -2.15 4.65 2.25
CA ILE A 57 -3.25 3.66 2.22
C ILE A 57 -3.50 3.24 0.77
N PHE A 58 -3.29 1.96 0.48
CA PHE A 58 -3.60 1.38 -0.82
C PHE A 58 -5.08 1.00 -0.89
N SER A 59 -5.87 1.85 -1.54
CA SER A 59 -7.31 1.66 -1.78
C SER A 59 -7.64 1.27 -3.23
N GLY A 60 -6.63 0.95 -4.04
CA GLY A 60 -6.79 0.65 -5.47
C GLY A 60 -7.34 -0.75 -5.78
N ILE A 61 -7.70 -1.53 -4.75
CA ILE A 61 -8.26 -2.88 -4.87
C ILE A 61 -9.66 -2.87 -4.28
N SER A 62 -10.65 -3.31 -5.08
CA SER A 62 -12.07 -3.31 -4.72
C SER A 62 -12.66 -4.68 -5.03
N ALA A 63 -13.56 -5.15 -4.16
CA ALA A 63 -14.29 -6.40 -4.42
C ALA A 63 -15.45 -6.25 -5.42
N SER A 64 -15.76 -5.02 -5.82
CA SER A 64 -16.76 -4.72 -6.86
C SER A 64 -16.12 -4.40 -8.20
N ASP A 65 -14.79 -4.26 -8.26
CA ASP A 65 -14.07 -4.10 -9.52
C ASP A 65 -13.72 -5.47 -10.10
N PRO A 66 -14.36 -5.90 -11.21
CA PRO A 66 -14.13 -7.22 -11.78
C PRO A 66 -12.69 -7.45 -12.24
N LEU A 67 -11.89 -6.40 -12.44
CA LEU A 67 -10.49 -6.54 -12.86
C LEU A 67 -9.53 -6.90 -11.73
N VAL A 68 -9.97 -6.82 -10.46
CA VAL A 68 -9.12 -7.09 -9.28
C VAL A 68 -9.91 -7.76 -8.14
N LYS A 69 -11.07 -8.33 -8.45
CA LYS A 69 -12.03 -8.85 -7.48
C LYS A 69 -11.46 -10.04 -6.72
N GLU A 70 -10.77 -10.95 -7.39
CA GLU A 70 -10.23 -12.15 -6.76
C GLU A 70 -9.09 -11.80 -5.80
N SER A 71 -8.18 -10.91 -6.21
CA SER A 71 -7.18 -10.32 -5.30
C SER A 71 -7.84 -9.58 -4.13
N ALA A 72 -8.89 -8.80 -4.36
CA ALA A 72 -9.60 -8.08 -3.30
C ALA A 72 -10.18 -9.02 -2.25
N VAL A 73 -10.84 -10.09 -2.70
CA VAL A 73 -11.40 -11.12 -1.83
C VAL A 73 -10.30 -11.85 -1.07
N HIS A 74 -9.20 -12.23 -1.73
CA HIS A 74 -8.07 -12.89 -1.06
C HIS A 74 -7.47 -12.02 0.05
N ILE A 75 -7.19 -10.74 -0.23
CA ILE A 75 -6.63 -9.81 0.75
C ILE A 75 -7.60 -9.65 1.94
N ARG A 76 -8.90 -9.49 1.67
CA ARG A 76 -9.93 -9.36 2.72
C ARG A 76 -9.96 -10.61 3.63
N GLU A 77 -9.95 -11.80 3.05
CA GLU A 77 -9.92 -13.07 3.80
C GLU A 77 -8.63 -13.20 4.62
N ALA A 78 -7.49 -12.84 4.04
CA ALA A 78 -6.21 -12.89 4.72
C ALA A 78 -6.18 -11.92 5.92
N GLN A 79 -6.63 -10.68 5.75
CA GLN A 79 -6.75 -9.69 6.83
C GLN A 79 -7.72 -10.18 7.92
N ALA A 80 -8.87 -10.73 7.55
CA ALA A 80 -9.82 -11.33 8.49
C ALA A 80 -9.22 -12.52 9.28
N SER A 81 -8.25 -13.24 8.70
CA SER A 81 -7.47 -14.28 9.37
C SER A 81 -6.33 -13.76 10.26
N GLY A 82 -6.25 -12.44 10.48
CA GLY A 82 -5.25 -11.79 11.32
C GLY A 82 -3.91 -11.48 10.63
N LYS A 83 -3.85 -11.51 9.29
CA LYS A 83 -2.66 -11.03 8.56
C LYS A 83 -2.57 -9.50 8.63
N PRO A 84 -1.36 -8.91 8.67
CA PRO A 84 -1.18 -7.47 8.82
C PRO A 84 -1.63 -6.70 7.56
N GLY A 85 -1.63 -5.38 7.67
CA GLY A 85 -1.84 -4.44 6.57
C GLY A 85 -3.20 -3.77 6.54
N MET A 86 -4.18 -4.22 7.34
CA MET A 86 -5.47 -3.54 7.41
C MET A 86 -5.32 -2.17 8.07
N PHE A 87 -5.83 -1.12 7.42
CA PHE A 87 -5.95 0.19 8.05
C PHE A 87 -7.12 0.18 9.06
N VAL A 88 -6.85 0.62 10.28
CA VAL A 88 -7.86 0.87 11.31
C VAL A 88 -7.71 2.33 11.72
N ALA A 89 -8.75 3.13 11.50
CA ALA A 89 -8.75 4.54 11.88
C ALA A 89 -8.93 4.68 13.40
N ARG A 90 -8.36 5.74 13.97
CA ARG A 90 -8.68 6.18 15.33
C ARG A 90 -10.09 6.73 15.42
N ASP A 91 -10.69 6.65 16.59
CA ASP A 91 -11.99 7.24 16.92
C ASP A 91 -11.93 8.73 17.29
N ASP A 92 -10.74 9.34 17.20
CA ASP A 92 -10.49 10.76 17.49
C ASP A 92 -10.69 11.68 16.28
N GLY A 93 -11.07 11.13 15.12
CA GLY A 93 -11.26 11.85 13.87
C GLY A 93 -9.96 12.26 13.17
N SER A 94 -8.79 11.84 13.67
CA SER A 94 -7.52 12.03 12.99
C SER A 94 -7.36 11.08 11.79
N ILE A 95 -6.42 11.41 10.90
CA ILE A 95 -6.04 10.54 9.78
C ILE A 95 -5.14 9.38 10.22
N LEU A 96 -4.76 9.32 11.50
CA LEU A 96 -3.72 8.42 11.99
C LEU A 96 -4.31 7.03 12.26
N PRO A 97 -3.50 5.98 12.06
CA PRO A 97 -3.91 4.63 12.39
C PRO A 97 -4.06 4.44 13.90
N ASP A 98 -5.06 3.64 14.28
CA ASP A 98 -5.20 3.13 15.64
C ASP A 98 -4.01 2.22 16.01
N SER A 99 -3.74 2.12 17.30
CA SER A 99 -2.67 1.26 17.84
C SER A 99 -2.83 -0.23 17.50
N SER A 100 -4.05 -0.68 17.20
CA SER A 100 -4.33 -2.05 16.73
C SER A 100 -3.95 -2.29 15.26
N ALA A 101 -3.78 -1.23 14.45
CA ALA A 101 -3.43 -1.37 13.05
C ALA A 101 -1.95 -1.79 12.90
N SER A 102 -1.72 -2.97 12.31
CA SER A 102 -0.37 -3.45 11.99
C SER A 102 -0.06 -3.15 10.52
N PRO A 103 0.88 -2.24 10.19
CA PRO A 103 1.19 -1.91 8.80
C PRO A 103 1.94 -3.05 8.09
N LEU A 104 1.93 -3.01 6.77
CA LEU A 104 2.96 -3.66 5.95
C LEU A 104 4.12 -2.70 5.77
N SER A 105 5.33 -3.22 5.57
CA SER A 105 6.49 -2.42 5.22
C SER A 105 7.06 -2.88 3.88
N ARG A 106 7.25 -1.95 2.94
CA ARG A 106 7.76 -2.30 1.61
C ARG A 106 9.19 -2.85 1.72
N THR A 107 9.52 -3.86 0.92
CA THR A 107 10.92 -4.21 0.62
C THR A 107 11.23 -3.94 -0.86
N ARG A 108 12.43 -3.44 -1.11
CA ARG A 108 13.04 -3.34 -2.45
C ARG A 108 14.18 -4.33 -2.66
N ASP A 109 14.47 -5.17 -1.66
CA ASP A 109 15.49 -6.20 -1.74
C ASP A 109 15.02 -7.33 -2.66
N GLY A 110 15.64 -7.42 -3.84
CA GLY A 110 15.30 -8.43 -4.85
C GLY A 110 15.55 -9.87 -4.38
N ALA A 111 16.47 -10.10 -3.45
CA ALA A 111 16.69 -11.42 -2.87
C ALA A 111 15.53 -11.80 -1.97
N LEU A 112 15.14 -10.91 -1.04
CA LEU A 112 14.00 -11.15 -0.15
C LEU A 112 12.68 -11.33 -0.93
N ILE A 113 12.46 -10.54 -1.97
CA ILE A 113 11.28 -10.70 -2.84
C ILE A 113 11.27 -12.09 -3.49
N THR A 114 12.43 -12.56 -3.97
CA THR A 114 12.56 -13.90 -4.55
C THR A 114 12.29 -14.99 -3.52
N GLU A 115 12.78 -14.82 -2.29
CA GLU A 115 12.56 -15.75 -1.18
C GLU A 115 11.08 -15.81 -0.78
N ASN A 116 10.40 -14.66 -0.68
CA ASN A 116 8.96 -14.59 -0.42
C ASN A 116 8.16 -15.36 -1.46
N ARG A 117 8.38 -15.09 -2.75
CA ARG A 117 7.71 -15.80 -3.86
C ARG A 117 7.96 -17.30 -3.83
N LYS A 118 9.20 -17.71 -3.52
CA LYS A 118 9.56 -19.12 -3.44
C LYS A 118 8.83 -19.82 -2.28
N ALA A 119 8.75 -19.17 -1.12
CA ALA A 119 8.01 -19.70 0.03
C ALA A 119 6.51 -19.82 -0.25
N ALA A 120 5.90 -18.79 -0.83
CA ALA A 120 4.49 -18.80 -1.23
C ALA A 120 4.21 -19.89 -2.28
N ARG A 121 5.04 -19.97 -3.33
CA ARG A 121 4.88 -20.99 -4.39
C ARG A 121 4.97 -22.41 -3.85
N LYS A 122 5.82 -22.65 -2.84
CA LYS A 122 5.91 -23.98 -2.20
C LYS A 122 4.57 -24.39 -1.60
N GLN A 123 3.96 -23.54 -0.77
CA GLN A 123 2.65 -23.83 -0.17
C GLN A 123 1.54 -23.91 -1.23
N TYR A 124 1.59 -23.06 -2.26
CA TYR A 124 0.65 -23.10 -3.36
C TYR A 124 0.64 -24.46 -4.08
N VAL A 125 1.82 -24.98 -4.43
CA VAL A 125 1.92 -26.28 -5.10
C VAL A 125 1.46 -27.42 -4.19
N GLU A 126 1.76 -27.34 -2.89
CA GLU A 126 1.26 -28.30 -1.89
C GLU A 126 -0.28 -28.26 -1.76
N GLN A 127 -0.89 -27.07 -1.88
CA GLN A 127 -2.34 -26.88 -1.73
C GLN A 127 -3.13 -27.25 -2.99
N TYR A 128 -2.58 -27.02 -4.19
CA TYR A 128 -3.32 -27.15 -5.44
C TYR A 128 -2.87 -28.29 -6.37
N ALA A 129 -1.74 -28.96 -6.07
CA ALA A 129 -1.21 -30.22 -6.64
C ALA A 129 -0.99 -30.33 -8.17
N GLU A 130 -1.83 -29.73 -9.03
CA GLU A 130 -1.76 -29.72 -10.50
C GLU A 130 -1.77 -28.27 -11.03
N GLU A 131 -1.14 -28.01 -12.19
CA GLU A 131 -1.20 -26.70 -12.89
C GLU A 131 -2.66 -26.42 -13.28
N PRO A 132 -3.37 -25.53 -12.60
CA PRO A 132 -4.81 -25.42 -12.73
C PRO A 132 -5.20 -24.37 -13.76
N VAL A 133 -6.33 -24.65 -14.39
CA VAL A 133 -7.10 -23.73 -15.21
C VAL A 133 -8.04 -22.94 -14.27
N CYS A 134 -8.05 -21.62 -14.36
CA CYS A 134 -8.93 -20.77 -13.56
C CYS A 134 -10.24 -20.58 -14.35
N GLU A 135 -11.36 -21.03 -13.79
CA GLU A 135 -12.67 -20.77 -14.40
C GLU A 135 -12.93 -19.27 -14.36
N VAL A 136 -13.07 -18.64 -15.53
CA VAL A 136 -13.47 -17.22 -15.60
C VAL A 136 -14.93 -17.12 -15.13
N THR A 137 -15.18 -16.34 -14.08
CA THR A 137 -16.52 -16.23 -13.47
C THR A 137 -17.37 -15.10 -14.06
N VAL A 138 -16.83 -14.33 -15.01
CA VAL A 138 -17.44 -13.09 -15.50
C VAL A 138 -18.19 -13.27 -16.83
N ASP A 139 -17.79 -14.26 -17.63
CA ASP A 139 -18.41 -14.57 -18.92
C ASP A 139 -18.43 -16.11 -19.14
N PRO A 140 -19.60 -16.76 -19.20
CA PRO A 140 -19.69 -18.21 -19.46
C PRO A 140 -19.20 -18.62 -20.87
N ASP A 141 -19.00 -17.67 -21.79
CA ASP A 141 -18.44 -17.91 -23.12
C ASP A 141 -16.92 -17.65 -23.20
N GLU A 142 -16.29 -17.12 -22.15
CA GLU A 142 -14.84 -16.90 -22.11
C GLU A 142 -14.11 -18.19 -21.67
N PRO A 143 -13.14 -18.69 -22.48
CA PRO A 143 -12.39 -19.87 -22.08
C PRO A 143 -11.61 -19.60 -20.79
N PRO A 144 -11.61 -20.55 -19.84
CA PRO A 144 -10.84 -20.45 -18.61
C PRO A 144 -9.39 -19.99 -18.82
N GLY A 145 -8.96 -18.95 -18.09
CA GLY A 145 -7.62 -18.37 -18.16
C GLY A 145 -6.57 -19.15 -17.36
N PRO A 146 -5.26 -18.88 -17.57
CA PRO A 146 -4.23 -19.43 -16.71
C PRO A 146 -4.32 -18.85 -15.29
N CYS A 147 -4.03 -19.66 -14.28
CA CYS A 147 -4.03 -19.23 -12.88
C CYS A 147 -2.67 -18.66 -12.43
N ASN A 148 -2.72 -17.75 -11.46
CA ASN A 148 -1.55 -17.35 -10.69
C ASN A 148 -1.66 -17.76 -9.21
N CYS A 149 -0.49 -17.84 -8.56
CA CYS A 149 -0.36 -17.89 -7.10
C CYS A 149 -0.38 -16.45 -6.59
N ASP A 150 -1.50 -16.00 -6.05
CA ASP A 150 -1.56 -14.74 -5.30
C ASP A 150 -1.14 -14.97 -3.85
N GLU A 151 -0.41 -14.01 -3.29
CA GLU A 151 0.24 -14.13 -1.98
C GLU A 151 0.01 -12.86 -1.14
N TYR A 152 -0.41 -13.06 0.11
CA TYR A 152 -0.59 -11.97 1.07
C TYR A 152 -0.01 -12.34 2.44
N PRO A 153 0.84 -11.51 3.06
CA PRO A 153 1.36 -10.23 2.55
C PRO A 153 2.17 -10.34 1.25
N PHE A 154 2.21 -9.25 0.49
CA PHE A 154 2.80 -9.23 -0.86
C PHE A 154 4.28 -9.63 -0.88
N ALA A 155 4.75 -10.20 -1.98
CA ALA A 155 6.18 -10.48 -2.23
C ALA A 155 7.11 -9.31 -1.88
N SER A 156 6.64 -8.09 -2.16
CA SER A 156 7.35 -6.82 -1.96
C SER A 156 7.16 -6.22 -0.57
N THR A 157 6.91 -7.03 0.46
CA THR A 157 6.90 -6.58 1.87
C THR A 157 7.88 -7.37 2.74
N ASN A 158 8.30 -6.77 3.86
CA ASN A 158 9.12 -7.48 4.86
C ASN A 158 8.31 -8.53 5.63
N GLU A 159 6.99 -8.44 5.62
CA GLU A 159 6.06 -9.41 6.21
C GLU A 159 5.67 -10.53 5.22
N GLY A 160 6.34 -10.62 4.07
CA GLY A 160 6.08 -11.65 3.07
C GLY A 160 6.38 -13.07 3.54
N ALA A 161 6.00 -14.04 2.71
CA ALA A 161 5.90 -15.46 3.07
C ALA A 161 7.17 -16.12 3.63
N SER A 162 8.36 -15.58 3.36
CA SER A 162 9.60 -16.13 3.92
C SER A 162 9.87 -15.73 5.38
N ARG A 163 9.16 -14.71 5.90
CA ARG A 163 9.47 -14.11 7.21
C ARG A 163 8.31 -14.15 8.21
N ALA A 164 7.08 -14.23 7.74
CA ALA A 164 5.90 -14.19 8.60
C ALA A 164 4.79 -15.12 8.11
N ALA A 165 3.71 -15.22 8.89
CA ALA A 165 2.51 -15.93 8.47
C ALA A 165 1.92 -15.25 7.21
N PHE A 166 1.51 -16.07 6.25
CA PHE A 166 0.99 -15.61 4.96
C PHE A 166 -0.23 -16.45 4.53
N SER A 167 -0.84 -16.04 3.44
CA SER A 167 -1.94 -16.70 2.74
C SER A 167 -1.57 -16.81 1.26
N VAL A 168 -1.94 -17.92 0.64
CA VAL A 168 -1.87 -18.10 -0.80
C VAL A 168 -3.25 -18.45 -1.34
N LYS A 169 -3.61 -17.87 -2.47
CA LYS A 169 -4.85 -18.19 -3.16
C LYS A 169 -4.57 -18.34 -4.65
N ARG A 170 -5.24 -19.33 -5.24
CA ARG A 170 -5.30 -19.47 -6.68
C ARG A 170 -6.32 -18.47 -7.21
N ILE A 171 -5.87 -17.56 -8.08
CA ILE A 171 -6.73 -16.57 -8.72
C ILE A 171 -6.40 -16.43 -10.21
N ASP A 172 -7.32 -15.85 -10.97
CA ASP A 172 -7.10 -15.53 -12.38
C ASP A 172 -5.81 -14.70 -12.61
N SER A 173 -5.09 -15.02 -13.68
CA SER A 173 -3.81 -14.37 -13.95
C SER A 173 -3.94 -12.91 -14.35
N ALA A 174 -5.00 -12.50 -15.04
CA ALA A 174 -5.22 -11.12 -15.44
C ALA A 174 -5.59 -10.27 -14.22
N ASP A 175 -6.45 -10.79 -13.34
CA ASP A 175 -6.77 -10.18 -12.04
C ASP A 175 -5.49 -9.93 -11.21
N ASN A 176 -4.69 -10.98 -11.01
CA ASN A 176 -3.45 -10.88 -10.23
C ASN A 176 -2.44 -9.87 -10.82
N GLN A 177 -2.28 -9.86 -12.15
CA GLN A 177 -1.37 -8.93 -12.83
C GLN A 177 -1.86 -7.48 -12.74
N GLN A 178 -3.17 -7.29 -12.83
CA GLN A 178 -3.78 -5.97 -12.69
C GLN A 178 -3.64 -5.46 -11.25
N ALA A 179 -3.85 -6.31 -10.24
CA ALA A 179 -3.62 -5.97 -8.83
C ALA A 179 -2.15 -5.60 -8.56
N GLY A 180 -1.21 -6.40 -9.07
CA GLY A 180 0.22 -6.10 -8.99
C GLY A 180 0.62 -4.78 -9.67
N THR A 181 0.01 -4.47 -10.81
CA THR A 181 0.21 -3.18 -11.50
C THR A 181 -0.29 -2.01 -10.64
N ARG A 182 -1.47 -2.13 -10.04
CA ARG A 182 -2.02 -1.10 -9.16
C ARG A 182 -1.18 -0.90 -7.90
N LEU A 183 -0.65 -1.98 -7.31
CA LEU A 183 0.27 -1.90 -6.19
C LEU A 183 1.57 -1.18 -6.56
N GLY A 184 2.16 -1.48 -7.72
CA GLY A 184 3.34 -0.79 -8.22
C GLY A 184 3.11 0.70 -8.49
N ASN A 185 1.93 1.05 -9.01
CA ASN A 185 1.52 2.44 -9.19
C ASN A 185 1.32 3.15 -7.85
N PHE A 186 0.70 2.50 -6.87
CA PHE A 186 0.55 3.01 -5.51
C PHE A 186 1.91 3.32 -4.86
N TYR A 187 2.87 2.39 -4.92
CA TYR A 187 4.22 2.63 -4.41
C TYR A 187 4.89 3.85 -5.06
N THR A 188 4.57 4.12 -6.33
CA THR A 188 5.13 5.27 -7.05
C THR A 188 4.40 6.56 -6.70
N SER A 189 3.07 6.55 -6.62
CA SER A 189 2.24 7.74 -6.39
C SER A 189 2.30 8.22 -4.94
N GLN A 190 2.23 7.29 -3.99
CA GLN A 190 2.38 7.55 -2.56
C GLN A 190 3.84 7.56 -2.10
N ARG A 191 4.77 7.38 -3.04
CA ARG A 191 6.22 7.37 -2.81
C ARG A 191 6.66 6.48 -1.64
N VAL A 192 6.01 5.33 -1.47
CA VAL A 192 6.36 4.35 -0.42
C VAL A 192 7.77 3.82 -0.72
N LEU A 193 8.76 4.21 0.06
CA LEU A 193 10.16 3.79 -0.08
C LEU A 193 10.40 2.45 0.61
N ASP A 194 11.66 1.97 0.56
CA ASP A 194 12.05 0.78 1.28
C ASP A 194 11.84 0.98 2.79
N ARG A 195 11.21 -0.02 3.44
CA ARG A 195 10.77 -0.01 4.84
C ARG A 195 9.68 1.00 5.21
N ASP A 196 9.24 1.86 4.30
CA ASP A 196 8.11 2.76 4.59
C ASP A 196 6.86 1.91 4.90
N PRO A 197 6.14 2.25 5.99
CA PRO A 197 4.90 1.56 6.34
C PRO A 197 3.77 1.98 5.39
N PHE A 198 2.90 1.04 5.08
CA PHE A 198 1.67 1.30 4.34
C PHE A 198 0.57 0.31 4.75
N TYR A 199 -0.66 0.67 4.42
CA TYR A 199 -1.85 -0.13 4.68
C TYR A 199 -2.57 -0.46 3.39
N VAL A 200 -3.47 -1.43 3.44
CA VAL A 200 -4.33 -1.87 2.35
C VAL A 200 -5.77 -1.85 2.84
N THR A 201 -6.63 -1.13 2.11
CA THR A 201 -8.06 -1.09 2.37
C THR A 201 -8.78 -1.65 1.16
N ILE A 202 -9.57 -2.71 1.38
CA ILE A 202 -10.46 -3.24 0.36
C ILE A 202 -11.73 -2.42 0.37
N THR A 203 -12.07 -1.86 -0.79
CA THR A 203 -13.33 -1.13 -1.01
C THR A 203 -14.39 -2.07 -1.57
N ASP A 204 -15.66 -1.72 -1.36
CA ASP A 204 -16.82 -2.37 -1.96
C ASP A 204 -17.37 -1.55 -3.13
#